data_AF-A0A0W0VRI2-F1
#
_entry.id   AF-A0A0W0VRI2-F1
#
_cell.length_a   1.000
_cell.length_b   1.000
_cell.length_c   1.000
_cell.angle_alpha   90.00
_cell.angle_beta   90.00
_cell.angle_gamma   90.00
#
_symmetry.space_group_name_H-M   'P 1'
#
loop_
_entity.id
_entity.type
_entity.pdbx_description
1 polymer ?
#
loop_
_entity_poly.entity_id
_entity_poly.type
_entity_poly.pdbx_seq_one_letter_code
_entity_poly.pdbx_strand_id
1 'polypeptide(L)'
;MGLIVNLSTIHDYSINETVSAFVRLCNQYSYGCLQCMPGFFQTGTNYAWVMAQYKLKYKSLIEPYKLGNISTEDFLDNLAEIFYFMDDMSTGERNKLLKEAWNASIKMSEHTQDRLRQLVEKAASEKVYLISNTNELNIQAILDLFKEQYPDLPFKEKIDISIQDNKEPVEILPNIYLCLSYRFKTFKSENVTTVSLVEELVKENQDEEFTVVSQYAGDLKKAEQLGIIHIQKAEEFYFSEATDLLVRNSQ
;
A
#
# COMPACT_ATOMS: atom_id res chain seq x y z
N MET A 1 23.95 7.72 6.36
CA MET A 1 23.32 6.40 6.52
C MET A 1 21.86 6.56 6.15
N GLY A 2 21.36 5.66 5.31
CA GLY A 2 19.98 5.65 4.85
C GLY A 2 19.24 4.43 5.39
N LEU A 3 17.94 4.57 5.56
CA LEU A 3 17.06 3.52 6.04
C LEU A 3 16.04 3.19 4.94
N ILE A 4 16.08 1.97 4.41
CA ILE A 4 15.09 1.48 3.43
C ILE A 4 14.08 0.63 4.19
N VAL A 5 12.82 1.09 4.23
CA VAL A 5 11.74 0.44 4.98
C VAL A 5 10.62 0.04 4.03
N ASN A 6 10.13 -1.18 4.14
CA ASN A 6 8.91 -1.56 3.42
C ASN A 6 7.68 -0.86 4.00
N LEU A 7 6.92 -0.14 3.16
CA LEU A 7 5.79 0.68 3.58
C LEU A 7 4.69 -0.12 4.30
N SER A 8 4.47 -1.39 3.96
CA SER A 8 3.45 -2.22 4.64
C SER A 8 3.89 -2.69 6.04
N THR A 9 5.03 -2.21 6.54
CA THR A 9 5.41 -2.39 7.95
C THR A 9 4.77 -1.35 8.86
N ILE A 10 4.28 -0.22 8.33
CA ILE A 10 3.75 0.91 9.11
C ILE A 10 2.23 1.09 8.99
N HIS A 11 1.55 0.19 8.29
CA HIS A 11 0.09 0.10 8.22
C HIS A 11 -0.29 -1.35 7.98
N ASP A 12 -1.55 -1.70 8.25
CA ASP A 12 -2.08 -3.02 7.98
C ASP A 12 -2.67 -3.11 6.58
N TYR A 13 -2.56 -4.30 5.98
CA TYR A 13 -3.17 -4.63 4.71
C TYR A 13 -3.85 -6.00 4.77
N SER A 14 -5.12 -6.07 4.36
CA SER A 14 -5.88 -7.32 4.29
C SER A 14 -6.73 -7.40 3.03
N ILE A 15 -6.38 -8.31 2.12
CA ILE A 15 -7.20 -8.55 0.92
C ILE A 15 -8.64 -8.98 1.27
N ASN A 16 -8.83 -9.67 2.40
CA ASN A 16 -10.16 -10.09 2.85
C ASN A 16 -11.06 -8.90 3.19
N GLU A 17 -10.50 -7.79 3.67
CA GLU A 17 -11.25 -6.55 3.93
C GLU A 17 -11.71 -5.91 2.62
N THR A 18 -10.83 -5.79 1.62
CA THR A 18 -11.17 -5.32 0.28
C THR A 18 -12.27 -6.19 -0.35
N VAL A 19 -12.11 -7.51 -0.31
CA VAL A 19 -13.12 -8.45 -0.83
C VAL A 19 -14.44 -8.29 -0.10
N SER A 20 -14.42 -8.20 1.23
CA SER A 20 -15.63 -8.02 2.04
C SER A 20 -16.32 -6.69 1.73
N ALA A 21 -15.57 -5.63 1.43
CA ALA A 21 -16.13 -4.35 1.03
C ALA A 21 -16.84 -4.42 -0.33
N PHE A 22 -16.25 -5.09 -1.32
CA PHE A 22 -16.94 -5.34 -2.58
C PHE A 22 -18.18 -6.24 -2.42
N VAL A 23 -18.14 -7.23 -1.53
CA VAL A 23 -19.33 -8.04 -1.19
C VAL A 23 -20.44 -7.17 -0.59
N ARG A 24 -20.11 -6.18 0.24
CA ARG A 24 -21.10 -5.22 0.76
C ARG A 24 -21.74 -4.42 -0.39
N LEU A 25 -20.97 -3.98 -1.38
CA LEU A 25 -21.53 -3.33 -2.57
C LEU A 25 -22.47 -4.27 -3.35
N CYS A 26 -22.08 -5.53 -3.56
CA CYS A 26 -22.96 -6.52 -4.20
C CYS A 26 -24.26 -6.70 -3.40
N ASN A 27 -24.18 -6.83 -2.07
CA ASN A 27 -25.36 -7.00 -1.23
C ASN A 27 -26.29 -5.76 -1.22
N GLN A 28 -25.74 -4.57 -1.39
CA GLN A 28 -26.50 -3.32 -1.37
C GLN A 28 -27.16 -2.99 -2.70
N TYR A 29 -26.46 -3.24 -3.82
CA TYR A 29 -26.84 -2.71 -5.13
C TYR A 29 -27.10 -3.78 -6.19
N SER A 30 -26.67 -5.04 -5.99
CA SER A 30 -26.97 -6.12 -6.94
C SER A 30 -28.39 -6.64 -6.70
N TYR A 31 -29.36 -6.06 -7.40
CA TYR A 31 -30.71 -6.61 -7.46
C TYR A 31 -30.76 -7.75 -8.48
N GLY A 32 -30.39 -8.96 -8.06
CA GLY A 32 -30.57 -10.15 -8.88
C GLY A 32 -32.04 -10.55 -9.04
N CYS A 33 -32.38 -11.18 -10.17
CA CYS A 33 -33.68 -11.78 -10.53
C CYS A 33 -34.25 -12.83 -9.51
N LEU A 34 -33.57 -13.04 -8.38
CA LEU A 34 -33.88 -14.02 -7.34
C LEU A 34 -34.09 -13.34 -5.98
N GLN A 35 -34.96 -12.32 -5.92
CA GLN A 35 -35.44 -11.71 -4.67
C GLN A 35 -36.22 -12.68 -3.75
N CYS A 36 -36.39 -13.95 -4.14
CA CYS A 36 -37.21 -14.91 -3.41
C CYS A 36 -36.51 -15.62 -2.22
N MET A 37 -35.22 -15.40 -1.96
CA MET A 37 -34.51 -15.98 -0.79
C MET A 37 -33.43 -15.03 -0.22
N PRO A 38 -33.75 -14.17 0.76
CA PRO A 38 -32.81 -13.17 1.27
C PRO A 38 -31.85 -13.73 2.35
N GLY A 39 -30.59 -13.29 2.31
CA GLY A 39 -29.68 -13.29 3.47
C GLY A 39 -28.43 -14.19 3.38
N PHE A 40 -28.59 -15.50 3.59
CA PHE A 40 -27.43 -16.38 3.83
C PHE A 40 -26.74 -16.85 2.54
N PHE A 41 -27.51 -17.26 1.53
CA PHE A 41 -26.98 -17.67 0.24
C PHE A 41 -26.37 -16.49 -0.52
N GLN A 42 -27.00 -15.31 -0.47
CA GLN A 42 -26.53 -14.11 -1.17
C GLN A 42 -25.12 -13.67 -0.75
N THR A 43 -24.82 -13.66 0.56
CA THR A 43 -23.50 -13.24 1.04
C THR A 43 -22.41 -14.24 0.64
N GLY A 44 -22.67 -15.55 0.78
CA GLY A 44 -21.73 -16.58 0.37
C GLY A 44 -21.49 -16.62 -1.13
N THR A 45 -22.55 -16.51 -1.94
CA THR A 45 -22.43 -16.46 -3.40
C THR A 45 -21.75 -15.20 -3.88
N ASN A 46 -22.04 -14.05 -3.26
CA ASN A 46 -21.39 -12.78 -3.60
C ASN A 46 -19.91 -12.81 -3.24
N TYR A 47 -19.54 -13.39 -2.08
CA TYR A 47 -18.13 -13.58 -1.73
C TYR A 47 -17.40 -14.48 -2.74
N ALA A 48 -17.98 -15.63 -3.08
CA ALA A 48 -17.39 -16.52 -4.08
C ALA A 48 -17.25 -15.85 -5.44
N TRP A 49 -18.26 -15.08 -5.86
CA TRP A 49 -18.24 -14.32 -7.11
C TRP A 49 -17.18 -13.22 -7.11
N VAL A 50 -17.10 -12.39 -6.06
CA VAL A 50 -16.08 -11.33 -5.94
C VAL A 50 -14.67 -11.94 -5.95
N MET A 51 -14.45 -13.03 -5.20
CA MET A 51 -13.17 -13.75 -5.23
C MET A 51 -12.85 -14.32 -6.61
N ALA A 52 -13.85 -14.84 -7.33
CA ALA A 52 -13.68 -15.31 -8.70
C ALA A 52 -13.32 -14.17 -9.65
N GLN A 53 -14.02 -13.03 -9.59
CA GLN A 53 -13.70 -11.83 -10.37
C GLN A 53 -12.29 -11.33 -10.07
N TYR A 54 -11.90 -11.24 -8.79
CA TYR A 54 -10.55 -10.86 -8.37
C TYR A 54 -9.49 -11.74 -9.05
N LYS A 55 -9.69 -13.07 -9.07
CA LYS A 55 -8.76 -14.01 -9.71
C LYS A 55 -8.75 -13.88 -11.23
N LEU A 56 -9.94 -13.82 -11.86
CA LEU A 56 -10.09 -13.74 -13.32
C LEU A 56 -9.53 -12.43 -13.88
N LYS A 57 -9.65 -11.34 -13.12
CA LYS A 57 -9.24 -9.99 -13.52
C LYS A 57 -7.86 -9.61 -13.00
N TYR A 58 -7.16 -10.52 -12.29
CA TYR A 58 -5.86 -10.21 -11.71
C TYR A 58 -4.85 -9.77 -12.78
N LYS A 59 -4.65 -10.59 -13.81
CA LYS A 59 -3.65 -10.32 -14.87
C LYS A 59 -4.09 -9.27 -15.88
N SER A 60 -5.40 -9.09 -16.10
CA SER A 60 -5.92 -8.16 -17.11
C SER A 60 -6.26 -6.78 -16.58
N LEU A 61 -6.38 -6.60 -15.26
CA LEU A 61 -6.80 -5.33 -14.66
C LEU A 61 -5.95 -4.95 -13.44
N ILE A 62 -5.91 -5.82 -12.42
CA ILE A 62 -5.32 -5.48 -11.11
C ILE A 62 -3.80 -5.34 -11.20
N GLU A 63 -3.13 -6.30 -11.82
CA GLU A 63 -1.68 -6.27 -12.01
C GLU A 63 -1.27 -5.11 -12.91
N PRO A 64 -1.85 -4.89 -14.11
CA PRO A 64 -1.58 -3.70 -14.91
C PRO A 64 -1.70 -2.39 -14.13
N TYR A 65 -2.70 -2.25 -13.26
CA TYR A 65 -2.85 -1.06 -12.42
C TYR A 65 -1.74 -0.91 -11.38
N LYS A 66 -1.41 -2.00 -10.65
CA LYS A 66 -0.26 -2.00 -9.71
C LYS A 66 1.08 -1.70 -10.42
N LEU A 67 1.18 -2.08 -11.69
CA LEU A 67 2.33 -1.82 -12.53
C LEU A 67 2.37 -0.39 -13.09
N GLY A 68 1.31 0.41 -12.90
CA GLY A 68 1.20 1.74 -13.53
C GLY A 68 0.97 1.69 -15.04
N ASN A 69 0.55 0.55 -15.59
CA ASN A 69 0.28 0.41 -17.03
C ASN A 69 -1.08 1.00 -17.44
N ILE A 70 -1.97 1.24 -16.48
CA ILE A 70 -3.28 1.88 -16.68
C ILE A 70 -3.48 2.95 -15.60
N SER A 71 -4.22 4.01 -15.95
CA SER A 71 -4.53 5.11 -15.02
C SER A 71 -5.51 4.67 -13.92
N THR A 72 -5.63 5.48 -12.86
CA THR A 72 -6.66 5.27 -11.84
C THR A 72 -8.08 5.39 -12.43
N GLU A 73 -8.29 6.31 -13.36
CA GLU A 73 -9.56 6.50 -14.07
C GLU A 73 -9.92 5.25 -14.87
N ASP A 74 -9.00 4.77 -15.71
CA ASP A 74 -9.20 3.55 -16.51
C ASP A 74 -9.45 2.34 -15.60
N PHE A 75 -8.70 2.21 -14.50
CA PHE A 75 -8.89 1.13 -13.54
C PHE A 75 -10.30 1.15 -12.94
N LEU A 76 -10.81 2.33 -12.53
CA LEU A 76 -12.13 2.47 -11.95
C LEU A 76 -13.25 2.24 -12.96
N ASP A 77 -13.08 2.67 -14.21
CA ASP A 77 -14.06 2.42 -15.26
C ASP A 77 -14.12 0.92 -15.61
N ASN A 78 -12.98 0.25 -15.74
CA ASN A 78 -12.95 -1.21 -15.93
C ASN A 78 -13.49 -1.98 -14.71
N LEU A 79 -13.30 -1.45 -13.50
CA LEU A 79 -13.88 -2.04 -12.29
C LEU A 79 -15.40 -1.87 -12.28
N ALA A 80 -15.93 -0.72 -12.72
CA ALA A 80 -17.35 -0.49 -12.86
C ALA A 80 -18.02 -1.48 -13.83
N GLU A 81 -17.36 -1.84 -14.94
CA GLU A 81 -17.88 -2.87 -15.86
C GLU A 81 -18.09 -4.24 -15.19
N ILE A 82 -17.27 -4.58 -14.19
CA ILE A 82 -17.43 -5.82 -13.41
C ILE A 82 -18.66 -5.71 -12.51
N PHE A 83 -18.90 -4.54 -11.94
CA PHE A 83 -20.02 -4.22 -11.07
C PHE A 83 -21.14 -3.47 -11.81
N TYR A 84 -21.55 -4.00 -12.97
CA TYR A 84 -22.55 -3.40 -13.89
C TYR A 84 -23.87 -2.98 -13.24
N PHE A 85 -24.23 -3.54 -12.08
CA PHE A 85 -25.41 -3.13 -11.32
C PHE A 85 -25.30 -1.71 -10.72
N MET A 86 -24.13 -1.06 -10.85
CA MET A 86 -23.88 0.33 -10.48
C MET A 86 -23.99 1.31 -11.65
N ASP A 87 -24.39 0.85 -12.85
CA ASP A 87 -24.43 1.68 -14.07
C ASP A 87 -25.43 2.85 -14.00
N ASP A 88 -26.48 2.73 -13.19
CA ASP A 88 -27.46 3.79 -13.00
C ASP A 88 -26.97 4.91 -12.05
N MET A 89 -25.80 4.74 -11.41
CA MET A 89 -25.20 5.74 -10.53
C MET A 89 -24.44 6.80 -11.33
N SER A 90 -24.36 8.02 -10.79
CA SER A 90 -23.44 9.02 -11.34
C SER A 90 -21.98 8.54 -11.24
N THR A 91 -21.14 8.89 -12.20
CA THR A 91 -19.71 8.52 -12.21
C THR A 91 -19.01 8.90 -10.90
N GLY A 92 -19.33 10.07 -10.34
CA GLY A 92 -18.75 10.53 -9.07
C GLY A 92 -19.11 9.64 -7.88
N GLU A 93 -20.38 9.27 -7.75
CA GLU A 93 -20.86 8.39 -6.67
C GLU A 93 -20.33 6.97 -6.82
N ARG A 94 -20.39 6.41 -8.04
CA ARG A 94 -19.86 5.09 -8.37
C ARG A 94 -18.37 5.01 -8.04
N ASN A 95 -17.58 5.96 -8.52
CA ASN A 95 -16.13 5.96 -8.31
C ASN A 95 -15.79 6.14 -6.83
N LYS A 96 -16.58 6.91 -6.07
CA LYS A 96 -16.42 7.02 -4.61
C LYS A 96 -16.58 5.64 -3.94
N LEU A 97 -17.67 4.93 -4.21
CA LEU A 97 -17.94 3.61 -3.62
C LEU A 97 -16.88 2.57 -4.01
N LEU A 98 -16.45 2.56 -5.28
CA LEU A 98 -15.41 1.65 -5.76
C LEU A 98 -14.05 1.94 -5.11
N LYS A 99 -13.68 3.22 -4.96
CA LYS A 99 -12.46 3.63 -4.24
C LYS A 99 -12.51 3.23 -2.77
N GLU A 100 -13.62 3.48 -2.08
CA GLU A 100 -13.83 3.08 -0.69
C GLU A 100 -13.70 1.55 -0.52
N ALA A 101 -14.31 0.77 -1.41
CA ALA A 101 -14.22 -0.68 -1.36
C ALA A 101 -12.81 -1.20 -1.65
N TRP A 102 -12.11 -0.61 -2.63
CA TRP A 102 -10.74 -0.95 -2.96
C TRP A 102 -9.78 -0.71 -1.78
N ASN A 103 -9.89 0.48 -1.16
CA ASN A 103 -9.03 0.94 -0.09
C ASN A 103 -9.41 0.40 1.30
N ALA A 104 -10.49 -0.39 1.43
CA ALA A 104 -10.97 -0.92 2.71
C ALA A 104 -9.93 -1.78 3.48
N SER A 105 -8.89 -2.25 2.79
CA SER A 105 -7.79 -2.99 3.40
C SER A 105 -6.77 -2.13 4.13
N ILE A 106 -6.74 -0.81 3.89
CA ILE A 106 -5.79 0.12 4.47
C ILE A 106 -6.29 0.59 5.82
N LYS A 107 -5.61 0.19 6.89
CA LYS A 107 -5.96 0.57 8.26
C LYS A 107 -4.74 0.62 9.17
N MET A 108 -4.91 1.28 10.31
CA MET A 108 -3.94 1.25 11.40
C MET A 108 -4.44 0.28 12.47
N SER A 109 -3.55 -0.53 13.04
CA SER A 109 -3.83 -1.29 14.26
C SER A 109 -2.96 -0.80 15.40
N GLU A 110 -3.27 -1.25 16.62
CA GLU A 110 -2.45 -0.99 17.81
C GLU A 110 -0.98 -1.39 17.62
N HIS A 111 -0.70 -2.37 16.75
CA HIS A 111 0.67 -2.83 16.47
C HIS A 111 1.44 -1.92 15.50
N THR A 112 0.74 -1.15 14.67
CA THR A 112 1.35 -0.28 13.63
C THR A 112 1.25 1.21 13.98
N GLN A 113 0.39 1.59 14.92
CA GLN A 113 0.05 2.98 15.26
C GLN A 113 1.19 3.88 15.75
N ASP A 114 2.34 3.34 16.14
CA ASP A 114 3.49 4.14 16.57
C ASP A 114 4.67 4.08 15.60
N ARG A 115 4.60 3.19 14.60
CA ARG A 115 5.74 2.89 13.73
C ARG A 115 6.13 4.09 12.85
N LEU A 116 5.18 4.88 12.37
CA LEU A 116 5.52 6.09 11.60
C LEU A 116 6.26 7.12 12.46
N ARG A 117 5.87 7.33 13.73
CA ARG A 117 6.58 8.25 14.64
C ARG A 117 8.02 7.79 14.89
N GLN A 118 8.23 6.50 15.09
CA GLN A 118 9.58 5.95 15.23
C GLN A 118 10.44 6.24 13.99
N LEU A 119 9.86 6.14 12.79
CA LEU A 119 10.57 6.53 11.56
C LEU A 119 10.85 8.03 11.47
N VAL A 120 9.94 8.89 11.95
CA VAL A 120 10.17 10.35 12.04
C VAL A 120 11.33 10.68 12.97
N GLU A 121 11.46 9.98 14.10
CA GLU A 121 12.60 10.16 15.00
C GLU A 121 13.92 9.78 14.33
N LYS A 122 13.96 8.67 13.58
CA LYS A 122 15.14 8.29 12.78
C LYS A 122 15.43 9.30 11.66
N ALA A 123 14.37 9.85 11.06
CA ALA A 123 14.47 10.83 9.99
C ALA A 123 15.20 12.12 10.42
N ALA A 124 15.33 12.38 11.73
CA ALA A 124 16.11 13.49 12.26
C ALA A 124 17.62 13.37 11.98
N SER A 125 18.15 12.15 11.81
CA SER A 125 19.57 11.89 11.57
C SER A 125 19.87 11.15 10.27
N GLU A 126 18.87 10.48 9.66
CA GLU A 126 19.07 9.56 8.54
C GLU A 126 17.96 9.72 7.49
N LYS A 127 18.29 9.53 6.22
CA LYS A 127 17.26 9.53 5.16
C LYS A 127 16.42 8.26 5.25
N VAL A 128 15.10 8.37 5.28
CA VAL A 128 14.20 7.22 5.29
C VAL A 128 13.52 7.07 3.93
N TYR A 129 13.74 5.93 3.27
CA TYR A 129 13.12 5.55 2.01
C TYR A 129 12.07 4.47 2.25
N LEU A 130 10.80 4.82 2.05
CA LEU A 130 9.66 3.93 2.16
C LEU A 130 9.41 3.28 0.80
N ILE A 131 9.78 2.01 0.63
CA ILE A 131 9.53 1.26 -0.60
C ILE A 131 8.14 0.65 -0.59
N SER A 132 7.41 0.77 -1.69
CA SER A 132 6.08 0.20 -1.81
C SER A 132 5.80 -0.36 -3.20
N ASN A 133 5.22 -1.56 -3.22
CA ASN A 133 4.66 -2.16 -4.41
C ASN A 133 3.13 -2.19 -4.34
N THR A 134 2.52 -1.06 -4.69
CA THR A 134 1.08 -0.86 -4.62
C THR A 134 0.62 0.03 -5.78
N ASN A 135 -0.54 0.66 -5.67
CA ASN A 135 -1.11 1.55 -6.68
C ASN A 135 -1.43 2.93 -6.09
N GLU A 136 -1.75 3.89 -6.95
CA GLU A 136 -2.04 5.28 -6.59
C GLU A 136 -3.17 5.41 -5.56
N LEU A 137 -4.30 4.71 -5.75
CA LEU A 137 -5.43 4.73 -4.81
C LEU A 137 -5.04 4.29 -3.40
N ASN A 138 -4.26 3.22 -3.29
CA ASN A 138 -3.80 2.72 -2.00
C ASN A 138 -2.80 3.69 -1.35
N ILE A 139 -1.88 4.27 -2.11
CA ILE A 139 -0.94 5.28 -1.55
C ILE A 139 -1.71 6.49 -1.03
N GLN A 140 -2.70 6.98 -1.78
CA GLN A 140 -3.52 8.09 -1.34
C GLN A 140 -4.21 7.77 0.00
N ALA A 141 -4.84 6.59 0.10
CA ALA A 141 -5.50 6.16 1.34
C ALA A 141 -4.53 6.01 2.52
N ILE A 142 -3.31 5.50 2.28
CA ILE A 142 -2.28 5.39 3.33
C ILE A 142 -1.86 6.79 3.81
N LEU A 143 -1.67 7.74 2.89
CA LEU A 143 -1.29 9.11 3.25
C LEU A 143 -2.41 9.83 4.00
N ASP A 144 -3.66 9.65 3.59
CA ASP A 144 -4.82 10.22 4.28
C ASP A 144 -4.94 9.63 5.69
N LEU A 145 -4.78 8.31 5.84
CA LEU A 145 -4.74 7.62 7.12
C LEU A 145 -3.62 8.16 8.04
N PHE A 146 -2.42 8.38 7.50
CA PHE A 146 -1.31 8.94 8.28
C PHE A 146 -1.59 10.39 8.72
N LYS A 147 -2.16 11.23 7.86
CA LYS A 147 -2.52 12.60 8.21
C LYS A 147 -3.62 12.66 9.27
N GLU A 148 -4.59 11.75 9.21
CA GLU A 148 -5.65 11.63 10.21
C GLU A 148 -5.08 11.18 11.57
N GLN A 149 -4.20 10.17 11.57
CA GLN A 149 -3.63 9.62 12.80
C GLN A 149 -2.56 10.51 13.44
N TYR A 150 -1.84 11.30 12.65
CA TYR A 150 -0.73 12.13 13.11
C TYR A 150 -0.83 13.58 12.59
N PRO A 151 -1.88 14.33 13.01
CA PRO A 151 -2.15 15.68 12.49
C PRO A 151 -1.07 16.71 12.88
N ASP A 152 -0.24 16.39 13.88
CA ASP A 152 0.87 17.23 14.33
C ASP A 152 2.15 17.07 13.48
N LEU A 153 2.25 16.03 12.66
CA LEU A 153 3.41 15.82 11.81
C LEU A 153 3.41 16.76 10.59
N PRO A 154 4.56 17.31 10.19
CA PRO A 154 4.66 18.32 9.13
C PRO A 154 4.64 17.68 7.73
N PHE A 155 3.54 17.02 7.37
CA PHE A 155 3.38 16.46 6.02
C PHE A 155 3.50 17.55 4.95
N LYS A 156 4.11 17.21 3.80
CA LYS A 156 4.12 18.12 2.65
C LYS A 156 2.69 18.43 2.20
N GLU A 157 2.42 19.70 1.89
CA GLU A 157 1.10 20.15 1.44
C GLU A 157 0.69 19.51 0.11
N LYS A 158 1.65 19.33 -0.80
CA LYS A 158 1.45 18.74 -2.12
C LYS A 158 2.37 17.53 -2.26
N ILE A 159 1.77 16.35 -2.32
CA ILE A 159 2.47 15.08 -2.54
C ILE A 159 1.97 14.56 -3.88
N ASP A 160 2.85 14.55 -4.88
CA ASP A 160 2.52 14.02 -6.20
C ASP A 160 2.84 12.52 -6.25
N ILE A 161 1.79 11.71 -6.20
CA ILE A 161 1.84 10.25 -6.28
C ILE A 161 1.32 9.71 -7.61
N SER A 162 1.10 10.60 -8.59
CA SER A 162 0.55 10.20 -9.88
C SER A 162 1.43 9.17 -10.58
N ILE A 163 0.80 8.35 -11.41
CA ILE A 163 1.51 7.42 -12.29
C ILE A 163 2.26 8.22 -13.36
N GLN A 164 3.58 8.21 -13.26
CA GLN A 164 4.47 8.92 -14.18
C GLN A 164 5.81 8.20 -14.31
N ASP A 165 6.49 8.40 -15.43
CA ASP A 165 7.82 7.89 -15.71
C ASP A 165 8.90 8.71 -14.99
N ASN A 166 8.82 8.78 -13.66
CA ASN A 166 9.74 9.54 -12.83
C ASN A 166 10.24 8.70 -11.64
N LYS A 167 11.53 8.37 -11.63
CA LYS A 167 12.21 7.61 -10.56
C LYS A 167 12.55 8.45 -9.33
N GLU A 168 12.22 9.74 -9.29
CA GLU A 168 12.50 10.56 -8.12
C GLU A 168 11.66 10.10 -6.91
N PRO A 169 12.29 9.81 -5.75
CA PRO A 169 11.57 9.59 -4.51
C PRO A 169 10.70 10.79 -4.12
N VAL A 170 9.50 10.55 -3.63
CA VAL A 170 8.54 11.60 -3.25
C VAL A 170 8.67 11.90 -1.77
N GLU A 171 9.19 13.08 -1.41
CA GLU A 171 9.24 13.48 0.00
C GLU A 171 7.83 13.70 0.56
N ILE A 172 7.47 13.02 1.65
CA ILE A 172 6.16 13.13 2.30
C ILE A 172 6.20 13.83 3.65
N LEU A 173 7.33 13.71 4.34
CA LEU A 173 7.70 14.33 5.60
C LEU A 173 9.17 14.73 5.50
N PRO A 174 9.69 15.66 6.32
CA PRO A 174 11.10 16.00 6.33
C PRO A 174 11.97 14.75 6.39
N ASN A 175 12.79 14.54 5.35
CA ASN A 175 13.73 13.43 5.25
C ASN A 175 13.12 12.01 5.16
N ILE A 176 11.81 11.91 4.86
CA ILE A 176 11.11 10.64 4.59
C ILE A 176 10.54 10.68 3.17
N TYR A 177 10.94 9.72 2.35
CA TYR A 177 10.67 9.66 0.93
C TYR A 177 9.92 8.38 0.54
N LEU A 178 8.85 8.48 -0.22
CA LEU A 178 8.15 7.35 -0.84
C LEU A 178 8.83 6.95 -2.15
N CYS A 179 9.14 5.66 -2.28
CA CYS A 179 9.67 5.04 -3.48
C CYS A 179 8.62 4.05 -4.03
N LEU A 180 7.94 4.44 -5.11
CA LEU A 180 6.76 3.75 -5.63
C LEU A 180 7.12 2.90 -6.86
N SER A 181 6.81 1.60 -6.82
CA SER A 181 7.20 0.66 -7.86
C SER A 181 6.75 1.08 -9.27
N TYR A 182 5.53 1.60 -9.41
CA TYR A 182 4.97 2.05 -10.70
C TYR A 182 5.69 3.26 -11.29
N ARG A 183 6.25 4.14 -10.45
CA ARG A 183 7.05 5.28 -10.88
C ARG A 183 8.48 4.89 -11.28
N PHE A 184 9.03 3.91 -10.56
CA PHE A 184 10.38 3.42 -10.82
C PHE A 184 10.48 2.44 -11.99
N LYS A 185 9.34 1.92 -12.49
CA LYS A 185 9.27 0.86 -13.52
C LYS A 185 10.10 -0.37 -13.18
N THR A 186 10.26 -0.67 -11.90
CA THR A 186 11.18 -1.71 -11.42
C THR A 186 10.58 -3.12 -11.50
N PHE A 187 9.69 -3.39 -12.45
CA PHE A 187 9.00 -4.66 -12.60
C PHE A 187 9.79 -5.63 -13.48
N LYS A 188 10.86 -6.22 -12.94
CA LYS A 188 11.75 -7.09 -13.72
C LYS A 188 11.26 -8.54 -13.85
N SER A 189 10.17 -8.94 -13.20
CA SER A 189 9.64 -10.31 -13.28
C SER A 189 8.12 -10.36 -13.08
N GLU A 190 7.49 -11.46 -13.52
CA GLU A 190 6.07 -11.77 -13.30
C GLU A 190 5.66 -11.78 -11.81
N ASN A 191 6.64 -11.75 -10.90
CA ASN A 191 6.46 -11.60 -9.46
C ASN A 191 6.82 -10.16 -9.04
N VAL A 192 5.82 -9.30 -9.07
CA VAL A 192 5.90 -7.89 -8.66
C VAL A 192 6.22 -7.82 -7.16
N THR A 193 7.46 -7.44 -6.80
CA THR A 193 7.91 -7.29 -5.40
C THR A 193 8.74 -6.03 -5.25
N THR A 194 8.90 -5.55 -4.01
CA THR A 194 9.73 -4.40 -3.63
C THR A 194 11.24 -4.65 -3.76
N VAL A 195 11.66 -5.89 -4.03
CA VAL A 195 13.03 -6.33 -4.23
C VAL A 195 13.81 -5.45 -5.21
N SER A 196 13.19 -5.08 -6.31
CA SER A 196 13.82 -4.29 -7.35
C SER A 196 13.97 -2.81 -6.98
N LEU A 197 13.14 -2.29 -6.08
CA LEU A 197 13.31 -0.95 -5.50
C LEU A 197 14.51 -0.91 -4.56
N VAL A 198 14.74 -1.96 -3.75
CA VAL A 198 15.95 -2.08 -2.92
C VAL A 198 17.19 -2.01 -3.81
N GLU A 199 17.20 -2.79 -4.89
CA GLU A 199 18.32 -2.81 -5.83
C GLU A 199 18.56 -1.45 -6.51
N GLU A 200 17.50 -0.77 -6.93
CA GLU A 200 17.64 0.53 -7.60
C GLU A 200 18.16 1.60 -6.63
N LEU A 201 17.60 1.70 -5.41
CA LEU A 201 18.02 2.69 -4.41
C LEU A 201 19.49 2.54 -4.03
N VAL A 202 19.95 1.31 -3.82
CA VAL A 202 21.35 1.03 -3.48
C VAL A 202 22.29 1.39 -4.64
N LYS A 203 21.87 1.12 -5.88
CA LYS A 203 22.67 1.43 -7.07
C LYS A 203 22.76 2.93 -7.36
N GLU A 204 21.70 3.67 -7.10
CA GLU A 204 21.68 5.13 -7.28
C GLU A 204 22.42 5.88 -6.16
N ASN A 205 22.63 5.24 -5.00
CA ASN A 205 23.26 5.82 -3.83
C ASN A 205 24.46 4.97 -3.34
N GLN A 206 25.42 4.68 -4.21
CA GLN A 206 26.54 3.75 -3.92
C GLN A 206 27.44 4.19 -2.76
N ASP A 207 27.48 5.50 -2.48
CA ASP A 207 28.28 6.08 -1.40
C ASP A 207 27.52 6.10 -0.05
N GLU A 208 26.25 5.67 -0.03
CA GLU A 208 25.41 5.65 1.17
C GLU A 208 25.37 4.24 1.79
N GLU A 209 25.69 4.17 3.08
CA GLU A 209 25.46 2.96 3.87
C GLU A 209 23.97 2.84 4.20
N PHE A 210 23.39 1.66 3.94
CA PHE A 210 21.97 1.40 4.13
C PHE A 210 21.70 0.40 5.26
N THR A 211 20.59 0.63 5.97
CA THR A 211 19.88 -0.40 6.72
C THR A 211 18.59 -0.78 5.99
N VAL A 212 18.28 -2.07 5.87
CA VAL A 212 17.03 -2.54 5.25
C VAL A 212 16.11 -3.18 6.28
N VAL A 213 14.88 -2.68 6.37
CA VAL A 213 13.81 -3.16 7.26
C VAL A 213 12.63 -3.63 6.44
N SER A 214 12.31 -4.92 6.52
CA SER A 214 11.16 -5.49 5.82
C SER A 214 10.58 -6.70 6.55
N GLN A 215 9.29 -6.95 6.36
CA GLN A 215 8.62 -8.20 6.74
C GLN A 215 8.69 -9.27 5.63
N TYR A 216 9.10 -8.89 4.41
CA TYR A 216 9.19 -9.81 3.28
C TYR A 216 10.61 -10.34 3.10
N ALA A 217 10.75 -11.67 3.17
CA ALA A 217 12.04 -12.35 3.01
C ALA A 217 12.74 -12.05 1.67
N GLY A 218 11.97 -11.72 0.62
CA GLY A 218 12.52 -11.33 -0.68
C GLY A 218 13.39 -10.07 -0.60
N ASP A 219 12.91 -9.03 0.09
CA ASP A 219 13.64 -7.77 0.25
C ASP A 219 14.92 -7.99 1.05
N LEU A 220 14.83 -8.74 2.15
CA LEU A 220 15.97 -9.05 3.02
C LEU A 220 17.04 -9.86 2.28
N LYS A 221 16.64 -10.90 1.55
CA LYS A 221 17.57 -11.70 0.73
C LYS A 221 18.23 -10.87 -0.36
N LYS A 222 17.52 -9.90 -0.94
CA LYS A 222 18.11 -8.99 -1.92
C LYS A 222 19.14 -8.06 -1.28
N ALA A 223 18.84 -7.51 -0.10
CA ALA A 223 19.78 -6.71 0.66
C ALA A 223 21.08 -7.49 0.95
N GLU A 224 20.98 -8.76 1.36
CA GLU A 224 22.14 -9.64 1.56
C GLU A 224 22.96 -9.81 0.27
N GLN A 225 22.29 -10.04 -0.86
CA GLN A 225 22.95 -10.17 -2.18
C GLN A 225 23.68 -8.90 -2.62
N LEU A 226 23.20 -7.73 -2.19
CA LEU A 226 23.81 -6.44 -2.47
C LEU A 226 24.94 -6.08 -1.50
N GLY A 227 25.23 -6.95 -0.52
CA GLY A 227 26.29 -6.73 0.46
C GLY A 227 25.93 -5.75 1.57
N ILE A 228 24.64 -5.47 1.79
CA ILE A 228 24.19 -4.62 2.89
C ILE A 228 24.44 -5.33 4.22
N ILE A 229 25.11 -4.64 5.14
CA ILE A 229 25.51 -5.22 6.44
C ILE A 229 24.33 -5.21 7.42
N HIS A 230 23.54 -4.13 7.43
CA HIS A 230 22.45 -3.93 8.38
C HIS A 230 21.11 -4.34 7.77
N ILE A 231 20.63 -5.53 8.13
CA ILE A 231 19.38 -6.11 7.62
C ILE A 231 18.55 -6.56 8.82
N GLN A 232 17.31 -6.10 8.91
CA GLN A 232 16.45 -6.36 10.06
C GLN A 232 15.04 -6.76 9.62
N LYS A 233 14.42 -7.68 10.38
CA LYS A 233 12.99 -7.91 10.23
C LYS A 233 12.22 -6.76 10.86
N ALA A 234 11.08 -6.42 10.26
CA ALA A 234 10.21 -5.34 10.75
C ALA A 234 9.89 -5.47 12.25
N GLU A 235 9.45 -6.65 12.70
CA GLU A 235 9.11 -6.88 14.11
C GLU A 235 10.30 -6.68 15.06
N GLU A 236 11.50 -7.11 14.65
CA GLU A 236 12.71 -6.95 15.47
C GLU A 236 13.07 -5.46 15.59
N PHE A 237 13.02 -4.73 14.47
CA PHE A 237 13.31 -3.29 14.41
C PHE A 237 12.34 -2.47 15.29
N TYR A 238 11.03 -2.65 15.12
CA TYR A 238 10.06 -1.83 15.88
C TYR A 238 9.92 -2.26 17.35
N PHE A 239 10.22 -3.52 17.70
CA PHE A 239 10.16 -3.98 19.09
C PHE A 239 11.35 -3.49 19.93
N SER A 240 12.57 -3.48 19.37
CA SER A 240 13.73 -2.89 20.06
C SER A 240 13.52 -1.41 20.36
N GLU A 241 12.95 -0.68 19.40
CA GLU A 241 12.74 0.77 19.53
C GLU A 241 11.63 1.12 20.52
N ALA A 242 10.54 0.33 20.55
CA ALA A 242 9.49 0.51 21.56
C ALA A 242 10.02 0.33 22.99
N THR A 243 10.98 -0.58 23.18
CA THR A 243 11.64 -0.80 24.47
C THR A 243 12.50 0.40 24.85
N ASP A 244 13.28 0.95 23.92
CA ASP A 244 14.13 2.11 24.15
C ASP A 244 13.32 3.39 24.43
N LEU A 245 12.19 3.58 23.77
CA LEU A 245 11.26 4.70 24.02
C LEU A 245 10.66 4.66 25.42
N LEU A 246 10.24 3.48 25.88
CA LEU A 246 9.73 3.30 27.24
C LEU A 246 10.80 3.59 28.30
N VAL A 247 12.06 3.22 28.05
CA VAL A 247 13.18 3.52 28.95
C VAL A 247 13.49 5.02 29.00
N ARG A 248 13.44 5.73 27.86
CA ARG A 248 13.69 7.18 27.83
C ARG A 248 12.58 8.00 28.50
N ASN A 249 11.33 7.58 28.36
CA ASN A 249 10.19 8.27 28.97
C ASN A 249 10.01 7.98 30.48
N SER A 250 10.80 7.06 31.03
CA SER A 250 10.79 6.72 32.47
C SER A 250 11.99 7.29 33.24
N GLN A 251 12.83 8.10 32.58
CA GLN A 251 13.93 8.88 33.16
C GLN A 251 13.56 10.36 33.22
#